data_AF-A0A3M0ZL82-F1
#
_entry.id   AF-A0A3M0ZL82-F1
#
_cell.length_a   1.000
_cell.length_b   1.000
_cell.length_c   1.000
_cell.angle_alpha   90.00
_cell.angle_beta   90.00
_cell.angle_gamma   90.00
#
_symmetry.space_group_name_H-M   'P 1'
#
loop_
_entity.id
_entity.type
_entity.pdbx_description
1 polymer ?
#
loop_
_entity_poly.entity_id
_entity_poly.type
_entity_poly.pdbx_seq_one_letter_code
_entity_poly.pdbx_strand_id
1 'polypeptide(L)'
;MQQNNNRVMMIRAILFALLVCSRITAEERIELTKGPNAIALPFLPATSNVYDMFAEIMDHVGLVLQFDAKKQNWRVFAPRAPFTSDLETIAMGQPFFVRVSETCQLNLIRHQNPQDKHPKLFRVKLVKGWNSLCVKEKVTLRQLTDIHDDSFKFGTIQLDQIQLWQNDAEPGKLPAYSKIDDPDLDLVPNKVYWLHFQPTEQGQSSTKKSIASSQQQKNTSHTTVTACTKYTRKQLTSDPYDDYVLKKDRHGTPTERIIKLGEIGILIADQDISRDASG
;
A
#
# COMPACT_ATOMS: atom_id res chain seq x y z
N MET A 1 40.61 21.29 -44.73
CA MET A 1 39.76 20.08 -44.55
C MET A 1 39.42 19.76 -43.09
N GLN A 2 40.26 20.11 -42.10
CA GLN A 2 40.05 19.74 -40.69
C GLN A 2 38.84 20.44 -40.00
N GLN A 3 38.45 21.63 -40.47
CA GLN A 3 37.37 22.43 -39.86
C GLN A 3 35.95 21.87 -40.13
N ASN A 4 35.75 21.11 -41.21
CA ASN A 4 34.45 20.53 -41.55
C ASN A 4 34.12 19.30 -40.67
N ASN A 5 35.14 18.56 -40.23
CA ASN A 5 34.93 17.37 -39.41
C ASN A 5 34.44 17.71 -37.99
N ASN A 6 34.90 18.84 -37.43
CA ASN A 6 34.50 19.29 -36.09
C ASN A 6 33.03 19.73 -36.04
N ARG A 7 32.53 20.39 -37.10
CA ARG A 7 31.10 20.80 -37.19
C ARG A 7 30.17 19.60 -37.30
N VAL A 8 30.54 18.59 -38.07
CA VAL A 8 29.74 17.36 -38.22
C VAL A 8 29.70 16.57 -36.91
N MET A 9 30.81 16.50 -36.17
CA MET A 9 30.81 15.85 -34.85
C MET A 9 29.96 16.60 -33.82
N MET A 10 30.01 17.93 -33.78
CA MET A 10 29.21 18.73 -32.83
C MET A 10 27.71 18.62 -33.11
N ILE A 11 27.29 18.67 -34.38
CA ILE A 11 25.88 18.50 -34.77
C ILE A 11 25.38 17.10 -34.41
N ARG A 12 26.20 16.05 -34.63
CA ARG A 12 25.85 14.68 -34.21
C ARG A 12 25.75 14.54 -32.70
N ALA A 13 26.63 15.18 -31.93
CA ALA A 13 26.56 15.18 -30.47
C ALA A 13 25.30 15.88 -29.94
N ILE A 14 24.90 17.01 -30.53
CA ILE A 14 23.67 17.73 -30.16
C ILE A 14 22.42 16.91 -30.54
N LEU A 15 22.37 16.34 -31.75
CA LEU A 15 21.26 15.46 -32.16
C LEU A 15 21.20 14.20 -31.29
N PHE A 16 22.33 13.61 -30.93
CA PHE A 16 22.36 12.46 -30.02
C PHE A 16 21.94 12.85 -28.60
N ALA A 17 22.35 14.01 -28.08
CA ALA A 17 21.90 14.51 -26.78
C ALA A 17 20.39 14.81 -26.76
N LEU A 18 19.84 15.37 -27.84
CA LEU A 18 18.41 15.62 -28.00
C LEU A 18 17.62 14.32 -28.15
N LEU A 19 18.10 13.34 -28.94
CA LEU A 19 17.48 12.02 -29.07
C LEU A 19 17.56 11.19 -27.78
N VAL A 20 18.62 11.34 -26.97
CA VAL A 20 18.76 10.67 -25.67
C VAL A 20 17.88 11.34 -24.59
N CYS A 21 17.50 12.61 -24.77
CA CYS A 21 16.62 13.33 -23.84
C CYS A 21 15.12 13.20 -24.13
N SER A 22 14.71 12.72 -25.31
CA SER A 22 13.32 12.38 -25.59
C SER A 22 12.94 11.05 -24.95
N ARG A 23 13.02 10.95 -23.62
CA ARG A 23 12.33 9.88 -22.89
C ARG A 23 10.84 10.11 -23.13
N ILE A 24 10.21 9.22 -23.87
CA ILE A 24 8.77 9.23 -24.08
C ILE A 24 8.14 9.05 -22.70
N THR A 25 7.66 10.14 -22.10
CA THR A 25 6.85 10.07 -20.89
C THR A 25 5.44 9.67 -21.32
N ALA A 26 4.99 8.48 -20.93
CA ALA A 26 3.57 8.19 -21.01
C ALA A 26 2.87 8.85 -19.82
N GLU A 27 1.82 9.59 -20.11
CA GLU A 27 0.89 10.10 -19.09
C GLU A 27 -0.19 9.03 -18.87
N GLU A 28 -0.36 8.61 -17.62
CA GLU A 28 -1.47 7.75 -17.19
C GLU A 28 -2.46 8.62 -16.40
N ARG A 29 -3.75 8.53 -16.73
CA ARG A 29 -4.80 9.25 -16.01
C ARG A 29 -5.63 8.28 -15.19
N ILE A 30 -5.70 8.53 -13.89
CA ILE A 30 -6.50 7.74 -12.96
C ILE A 30 -7.67 8.61 -12.50
N GLU A 31 -8.89 8.21 -12.82
CA GLU A 31 -10.09 8.86 -12.30
C GLU A 31 -10.26 8.55 -10.81
N LEU A 32 -10.38 9.60 -10.00
CA LEU A 32 -10.64 9.51 -8.57
C LEU A 32 -12.05 9.99 -8.30
N THR A 33 -12.79 9.20 -7.57
CA THR A 33 -14.14 9.55 -7.12
C THR A 33 -14.10 10.20 -5.75
N LYS A 34 -15.06 11.09 -5.45
CA LYS A 34 -15.19 11.67 -4.11
C LYS A 34 -15.18 10.58 -3.03
N GLY A 35 -14.32 10.74 -2.02
CA GLY A 35 -14.14 9.77 -0.94
C GLY A 35 -12.87 8.92 -1.12
N PRO A 36 -12.81 7.74 -0.49
CA PRO A 36 -11.65 6.84 -0.58
C PRO A 36 -11.52 6.17 -1.95
N ASN A 37 -10.30 6.13 -2.48
CA ASN A 37 -9.93 5.42 -3.70
C ASN A 37 -8.74 4.50 -3.39
N ALA A 38 -8.81 3.25 -3.82
CA ALA A 38 -7.73 2.29 -3.70
C ALA A 38 -6.91 2.31 -5.00
N ILE A 39 -5.63 2.66 -4.91
CA ILE A 39 -4.76 2.81 -6.08
C ILE A 39 -3.59 1.85 -5.98
N ALA A 40 -3.31 1.21 -7.10
CA ALA A 40 -2.14 0.42 -7.34
C ALA A 40 -1.37 1.05 -8.51
N LEU A 41 -0.05 1.23 -8.37
CA LEU A 41 0.78 1.74 -9.46
C LEU A 41 1.45 0.58 -10.20
N PRO A 42 0.97 0.22 -11.41
CA PRO A 42 1.56 -0.85 -12.19
C PRO A 42 2.85 -0.43 -12.94
N PHE A 43 3.42 0.70 -12.57
CA PHE A 43 4.63 1.26 -13.17
C PHE A 43 5.36 2.13 -12.16
N LEU A 44 6.61 2.46 -12.48
CA LEU A 44 7.41 3.40 -11.72
C LEU A 44 6.99 4.83 -12.13
N PRO A 45 6.38 5.60 -11.22
CA PRO A 45 6.09 7.01 -11.48
C PRO A 45 7.41 7.79 -11.65
N ALA A 46 7.35 8.91 -12.37
CA ALA A 46 8.51 9.77 -12.60
C ALA A 46 9.09 10.36 -11.30
N THR A 47 8.24 10.54 -10.30
CA THR A 47 8.61 10.87 -8.92
C THR A 47 8.02 9.84 -7.97
N SER A 48 8.80 9.43 -6.97
CA SER A 48 8.29 8.64 -5.85
C SER A 48 7.81 9.53 -4.71
N ASN A 49 8.13 10.83 -4.70
CA ASN A 49 7.71 11.75 -3.65
C ASN A 49 6.18 11.93 -3.68
N VAL A 50 5.52 11.71 -2.55
CA VAL A 50 4.05 11.76 -2.47
C VAL A 50 3.52 13.18 -2.72
N TYR A 51 4.23 14.22 -2.27
CA TYR A 51 3.81 15.60 -2.46
C TYR A 51 3.82 15.95 -3.95
N ASP A 52 4.91 15.64 -4.65
CA ASP A 52 5.04 15.88 -6.09
C ASP A 52 4.01 15.07 -6.90
N MET A 53 3.75 13.82 -6.49
CA MET A 53 2.78 12.93 -7.16
C MET A 53 1.37 13.50 -7.13
N PHE A 54 0.99 14.19 -6.05
CA PHE A 54 -0.34 14.75 -5.86
C PHE A 54 -0.41 16.26 -6.11
N ALA A 55 0.67 16.89 -6.57
CA ALA A 55 0.77 18.35 -6.66
C ALA A 55 -0.37 18.99 -7.46
N GLU A 56 -0.80 18.35 -8.56
CA GLU A 56 -1.87 18.87 -9.43
C GLU A 56 -3.28 18.79 -8.81
N ILE A 57 -3.50 17.86 -7.86
CA ILE A 57 -4.79 17.68 -7.19
C ILE A 57 -4.70 17.92 -5.68
N MET A 58 -3.66 18.63 -5.23
CA MET A 58 -3.32 18.74 -3.81
C MET A 58 -4.47 19.33 -2.99
N ASP A 59 -5.20 20.30 -3.55
CA ASP A 59 -6.35 20.94 -2.90
C ASP A 59 -7.53 19.97 -2.65
N HIS A 60 -7.61 18.89 -3.43
CA HIS A 60 -8.62 17.84 -3.32
C HIS A 60 -8.19 16.69 -2.41
N VAL A 61 -6.88 16.51 -2.16
CA VAL A 61 -6.37 15.39 -1.36
C VAL A 61 -6.62 15.67 0.12
N GLY A 62 -7.41 14.81 0.76
CA GLY A 62 -7.62 14.83 2.20
C GLY A 62 -6.55 14.01 2.94
N LEU A 63 -6.32 12.78 2.49
CA LEU A 63 -5.42 11.83 3.15
C LEU A 63 -4.91 10.80 2.15
N VAL A 64 -3.64 10.42 2.25
CA VAL A 64 -3.06 9.26 1.57
C VAL A 64 -2.55 8.28 2.61
N LEU A 65 -2.84 7.01 2.44
CA LEU A 65 -2.45 5.94 3.35
C LEU A 65 -1.73 4.83 2.61
N GLN A 66 -0.60 4.39 3.16
CA GLN A 66 0.15 3.27 2.65
C GLN A 66 0.50 2.33 3.80
N PHE A 67 0.28 1.03 3.63
CA PHE A 67 0.64 0.06 4.65
C PHE A 67 2.11 -0.35 4.52
N ASP A 68 2.90 -0.12 5.56
CA ASP A 68 4.26 -0.64 5.67
C ASP A 68 4.20 -2.05 6.24
N ALA A 69 4.24 -3.04 5.35
CA ALA A 69 4.21 -4.45 5.75
C ALA A 69 5.38 -4.81 6.66
N LYS A 70 6.57 -4.21 6.49
CA LYS A 70 7.74 -4.55 7.33
C LYS A 70 7.53 -4.13 8.78
N LYS A 71 6.91 -2.95 8.99
CA LYS A 71 6.62 -2.41 10.32
C LYS A 71 5.23 -2.79 10.84
N GLN A 72 4.39 -3.41 10.00
CA GLN A 72 2.99 -3.73 10.30
C GLN A 72 2.18 -2.51 10.77
N ASN A 73 2.41 -1.35 10.14
CA ASN A 73 1.72 -0.11 10.47
C ASN A 73 1.30 0.67 9.22
N TRP A 74 0.38 1.61 9.41
CA TRP A 74 -0.02 2.54 8.37
C TRP A 74 0.87 3.77 8.40
N ARG A 75 1.33 4.18 7.22
CA ARG A 75 1.94 5.48 6.96
C ARG A 75 0.91 6.41 6.33
N VAL A 76 1.01 7.69 6.63
CA VAL A 76 0.01 8.72 6.38
C VAL A 76 0.65 9.91 5.70
N PHE A 77 0.00 10.45 4.67
CA PHE A 77 0.27 11.79 4.15
C PHE A 77 -1.03 12.60 4.19
N ALA A 78 -1.02 13.69 4.93
CA ALA A 78 -2.15 14.58 5.17
C ALA A 78 -1.73 16.02 4.86
N PRO A 79 -2.00 16.55 3.65
CA PRO A 79 -1.49 17.86 3.25
C PRO A 79 -2.01 19.01 4.13
N ARG A 80 -3.20 18.86 4.73
CA ARG A 80 -3.78 19.83 5.68
C ARG A 80 -3.29 19.68 7.12
N ALA A 81 -2.58 18.59 7.43
CA ALA A 81 -2.00 18.30 8.74
C ALA A 81 -0.59 17.70 8.59
N PRO A 82 0.36 18.46 8.02
CA PRO A 82 1.67 17.93 7.63
C PRO A 82 2.46 17.35 8.82
N PHE A 83 2.22 17.84 10.04
CA PHE A 83 2.84 17.33 11.27
C PHE A 83 2.45 15.88 11.63
N THR A 84 1.33 15.38 11.11
CA THR A 84 0.92 13.96 11.26
C THR A 84 1.39 13.07 10.11
N SER A 85 2.06 13.65 9.11
CA SER A 85 2.46 12.93 7.90
C SER A 85 3.80 12.23 8.11
N ASP A 86 3.82 10.92 7.92
CA ASP A 86 5.02 10.09 7.96
C ASP A 86 5.21 9.29 6.66
N LEU A 87 4.34 9.46 5.65
CA LEU A 87 4.49 8.94 4.28
C LEU A 87 5.14 10.00 3.40
N GLU A 88 6.37 9.75 2.97
CA GLU A 88 7.13 10.68 2.10
C GLU A 88 7.19 10.18 0.65
N THR A 89 7.18 8.86 0.47
CA THR A 89 7.40 8.23 -0.83
C THR A 89 6.44 7.09 -1.09
N ILE A 90 5.96 6.98 -2.33
CA ILE A 90 5.20 5.84 -2.84
C ILE A 90 6.07 5.10 -3.86
N ALA A 91 6.33 3.82 -3.57
CA ALA A 91 7.09 2.96 -4.48
C ALA A 91 6.15 2.22 -5.46
N MET A 92 6.70 1.86 -6.62
CA MET A 92 6.03 0.97 -7.57
C MET A 92 5.62 -0.35 -6.91
N GLY A 93 4.44 -0.87 -7.26
CA GLY A 93 3.94 -2.15 -6.76
C GLY A 93 3.45 -2.13 -5.31
N GLN A 94 3.50 -0.99 -4.62
CA GLN A 94 2.87 -0.82 -3.31
C GLN A 94 1.53 -0.10 -3.48
N PRO A 95 0.40 -0.76 -3.20
CA PRO A 95 -0.88 -0.09 -3.24
C PRO A 95 -1.00 0.92 -2.09
N PHE A 96 -1.79 1.96 -2.32
CA PHE A 96 -2.12 2.98 -1.34
C PHE A 96 -3.59 3.37 -1.47
N PHE A 97 -4.10 4.04 -0.45
CA PHE A 97 -5.44 4.62 -0.47
C PHE A 97 -5.31 6.13 -0.51
N VAL A 98 -6.12 6.79 -1.31
CA VAL A 98 -6.23 8.26 -1.30
C VAL A 98 -7.69 8.66 -1.12
N ARG A 99 -7.95 9.52 -0.14
CA ARG A 99 -9.26 10.16 0.04
C ARG A 99 -9.23 11.52 -0.64
N VAL A 100 -10.14 11.75 -1.58
CA VAL A 100 -10.31 13.06 -2.23
C VAL A 100 -11.65 13.70 -1.84
N SER A 101 -11.70 15.03 -1.76
CA SER A 101 -12.91 15.78 -1.37
C SER A 101 -13.94 15.89 -2.49
N GLU A 102 -13.50 15.73 -3.75
CA GLU A 102 -14.33 15.75 -4.95
C GLU A 102 -13.76 14.86 -6.04
N THR A 103 -14.58 14.54 -7.05
CA THR A 103 -14.15 13.75 -8.20
C THR A 103 -13.12 14.55 -9.00
N CYS A 104 -11.95 13.95 -9.25
CA CYS A 104 -10.84 14.59 -9.96
C CYS A 104 -10.04 13.53 -10.75
N GLN A 105 -9.00 13.96 -11.47
CA GLN A 105 -8.10 13.07 -12.20
C GLN A 105 -6.69 13.20 -11.66
N LEU A 106 -6.08 12.08 -11.29
CA LEU A 106 -4.67 12.00 -10.94
C LEU A 106 -3.87 11.70 -12.22
N ASN A 107 -3.03 12.66 -12.63
CA ASN A 107 -2.13 12.50 -13.76
C ASN A 107 -0.79 11.98 -13.26
N LEU A 108 -0.39 10.80 -13.75
CA LEU A 108 0.87 10.18 -13.40
C LEU A 108 1.77 10.13 -14.61
N ILE A 109 2.95 10.75 -14.49
CA ILE A 109 3.99 10.62 -15.49
C ILE A 109 4.70 9.29 -15.25
N ARG A 110 4.68 8.41 -16.24
CA ARG A 110 5.40 7.15 -16.22
C ARG A 110 6.82 7.35 -16.73
N HIS A 111 7.79 6.85 -15.98
CA HIS A 111 9.14 6.69 -16.51
C HIS A 111 9.17 5.51 -17.48
N GLN A 112 9.15 5.76 -18.80
CA GLN A 112 9.36 4.68 -19.76
C GLN A 112 10.84 4.32 -19.77
N ASN A 113 11.16 3.14 -19.26
CA ASN A 113 12.40 2.47 -19.62
C ASN A 113 12.07 1.54 -20.81
N PRO A 114 12.62 1.80 -22.02
CA PRO A 114 12.32 0.96 -23.20
C PRO A 114 12.80 -0.49 -23.06
N GLN A 115 13.61 -0.81 -22.04
CA GLN A 115 14.02 -2.17 -21.71
C GLN A 115 13.19 -2.82 -20.59
N ASP A 116 12.19 -2.14 -20.03
CA ASP A 116 11.32 -2.75 -19.04
C ASP A 116 10.40 -3.76 -19.73
N LYS A 117 10.86 -5.00 -19.83
CA LYS A 117 9.95 -6.16 -19.83
C LYS A 117 9.26 -6.14 -18.47
N HIS A 118 8.13 -5.45 -18.39
CA HIS A 118 7.40 -5.32 -17.15
C HIS A 118 7.10 -6.72 -16.61
N PRO A 119 7.49 -7.03 -15.37
CA PRO A 119 7.08 -8.27 -14.78
C PRO A 119 5.55 -8.24 -14.68
N LYS A 120 4.90 -9.34 -15.07
CA LYS A 120 3.43 -9.50 -14.96
C LYS A 120 2.93 -9.29 -13.52
N LEU A 121 3.85 -9.45 -12.57
CA LEU A 121 3.66 -9.39 -11.13
C LEU A 121 4.72 -8.51 -10.48
N PHE A 122 4.29 -7.60 -9.61
CA PHE A 122 5.23 -6.92 -8.72
C PHE A 122 5.80 -7.94 -7.76
N ARG A 123 7.13 -8.07 -7.73
CA ARG A 123 7.81 -8.88 -6.72
C ARG A 123 7.68 -8.15 -5.38
N VAL A 124 6.66 -8.51 -4.61
CA VAL A 124 6.52 -8.05 -3.23
C VAL A 124 7.20 -9.09 -2.33
N LYS A 125 8.22 -8.66 -1.60
CA LYS A 125 8.81 -9.49 -0.54
C LYS A 125 7.78 -9.65 0.57
N LEU A 126 7.14 -10.82 0.63
CA LEU A 126 6.20 -11.12 1.69
C LEU A 126 6.90 -11.15 3.05
N VAL A 127 6.27 -10.51 4.03
CA VAL A 127 6.68 -10.57 5.43
C VAL A 127 5.59 -11.21 6.26
N LYS A 128 5.95 -11.77 7.42
CA LYS A 128 4.98 -12.36 8.35
C LYS A 128 3.93 -11.31 8.74
N GLY A 129 2.66 -11.69 8.68
CA GLY A 129 1.54 -10.80 8.94
C GLY A 129 0.91 -10.26 7.66
N TRP A 130 0.41 -9.04 7.69
CA TRP A 130 -0.31 -8.43 6.58
C TRP A 130 0.64 -7.86 5.52
N ASN A 131 0.26 -8.02 4.26
CA ASN A 131 0.92 -7.47 3.09
C ASN A 131 -0.17 -6.88 2.20
N SER A 132 0.05 -5.69 1.67
CA SER A 132 -0.82 -5.12 0.64
C SER A 132 -0.22 -5.41 -0.73
N LEU A 133 -1.06 -5.82 -1.68
CA LEU A 133 -0.67 -6.27 -3.00
C LEU A 133 -1.51 -5.60 -4.07
N CYS A 134 -0.95 -5.53 -5.26
CA CYS A 134 -1.68 -5.22 -6.47
C CYS A 134 -1.21 -6.07 -7.63
N VAL A 135 -2.13 -6.42 -8.52
CA VAL A 135 -1.83 -7.19 -9.73
C VAL A 135 -1.95 -6.28 -10.95
N LYS A 136 -0.96 -6.37 -11.85
CA LYS A 136 -0.92 -5.58 -13.08
C LYS A 136 -1.69 -6.26 -14.22
N GLU A 137 -1.62 -7.57 -14.24
CA GLU A 137 -2.26 -8.43 -15.22
C GLU A 137 -3.18 -9.39 -14.50
N LYS A 138 -4.07 -10.00 -15.27
CA LYS A 138 -4.96 -11.07 -14.81
C LYS A 138 -4.09 -12.25 -14.34
N VAL A 139 -4.14 -12.55 -13.06
CA VAL A 139 -3.36 -13.63 -12.42
C VAL A 139 -4.22 -14.34 -11.40
N THR A 140 -4.01 -15.64 -11.19
CA THR A 140 -4.69 -16.39 -10.12
C THR A 140 -3.88 -16.35 -8.83
N LEU A 141 -4.52 -16.66 -7.69
CA LEU A 141 -3.81 -16.80 -6.41
C LEU A 141 -2.76 -17.93 -6.47
N ARG A 142 -3.04 -19.01 -7.21
CA ARG A 142 -2.04 -20.06 -7.48
C ARG A 142 -0.81 -19.52 -8.23
N GLN A 143 -1.02 -18.67 -9.23
CA GLN A 143 0.09 -18.04 -9.95
C GLN A 143 0.89 -17.05 -9.08
N LEU A 144 0.27 -16.45 -8.06
CA LEU A 144 0.98 -15.65 -7.05
C LEU A 144 1.91 -16.50 -6.18
N THR A 145 1.50 -17.73 -5.82
CA THR A 145 2.34 -18.64 -5.02
C THR A 145 3.48 -19.25 -5.80
N ASP A 146 3.33 -19.35 -7.12
CA ASP A 146 4.32 -19.94 -8.03
C ASP A 146 5.43 -18.96 -8.44
N ILE A 147 5.44 -17.72 -7.89
CA ILE A 147 6.53 -16.76 -8.10
C ILE A 147 7.77 -17.23 -7.33
N HIS A 148 8.47 -18.19 -7.93
CA HIS A 148 9.82 -18.60 -7.55
C HIS A 148 10.77 -17.44 -7.84
N ASP A 149 11.37 -16.89 -6.79
CA ASP A 149 12.55 -16.04 -6.94
C ASP A 149 13.78 -16.88 -6.61
N ASP A 150 14.68 -17.06 -7.57
CA ASP A 150 15.96 -17.75 -7.39
C ASP A 150 16.82 -17.15 -6.25
N SER A 151 16.53 -15.91 -5.85
CA SER A 151 17.19 -15.24 -4.72
C SER A 151 16.51 -15.47 -3.37
N PHE A 152 15.30 -16.02 -3.32
CA PHE A 152 14.57 -16.32 -2.09
C PHE A 152 14.36 -17.83 -1.92
N LYS A 153 15.04 -18.40 -0.93
CA LYS A 153 14.82 -19.79 -0.47
C LYS A 153 13.52 -19.95 0.34
N PHE A 154 12.46 -19.22 0.01
CA PHE A 154 11.14 -19.67 0.45
C PHE A 154 10.83 -20.87 -0.44
N GLY A 155 10.78 -22.08 0.15
CA GLY A 155 10.17 -23.22 -0.53
C GLY A 155 8.75 -22.83 -0.98
N THR A 156 8.20 -23.55 -1.96
CA THR A 156 6.85 -23.35 -2.48
C THR A 156 5.88 -22.93 -1.37
N ILE A 157 5.39 -21.69 -1.42
CA ILE A 157 4.45 -21.16 -0.42
C ILE A 157 3.20 -22.02 -0.52
N GLN A 158 2.84 -22.68 0.58
CA GLN A 158 1.64 -23.49 0.60
C GLN A 158 0.43 -22.56 0.66
N LEU A 159 -0.64 -22.87 -0.09
CA LEU A 159 -1.83 -22.02 -0.14
C LEU A 159 -2.50 -21.84 1.23
N ASP A 160 -2.32 -22.80 2.15
CA ASP A 160 -2.81 -22.72 3.53
C ASP A 160 -2.07 -21.68 4.40
N GLN A 161 -0.90 -21.20 3.97
CA GLN A 161 -0.13 -20.13 4.63
C GLN A 161 -0.61 -18.73 4.24
N ILE A 162 -1.54 -18.64 3.29
CA ILE A 162 -2.02 -17.38 2.72
C ILE A 162 -3.52 -17.24 2.95
N GLN A 163 -3.92 -16.06 3.43
CA GLN A 163 -5.31 -15.61 3.34
C GLN A 163 -5.35 -14.35 2.50
N LEU A 164 -6.06 -14.40 1.38
CA LEU A 164 -6.23 -13.26 0.50
C LEU A 164 -7.59 -12.60 0.75
N TRP A 165 -7.60 -11.29 0.83
CA TRP A 165 -8.79 -10.47 0.96
C TRP A 165 -8.80 -9.42 -0.14
N GLN A 166 -9.95 -9.21 -0.78
CA GLN A 166 -10.13 -8.16 -1.76
C GLN A 166 -10.82 -6.97 -1.11
N ASN A 167 -10.41 -5.76 -1.48
CA ASN A 167 -11.19 -4.56 -1.19
C ASN A 167 -12.20 -4.33 -2.32
N ASP A 168 -13.47 -4.48 -2.00
CA ASP A 168 -14.59 -4.24 -2.91
C ASP A 168 -15.21 -2.85 -2.74
N ALA A 169 -14.44 -1.88 -2.24
CA ALA A 169 -14.88 -0.49 -2.11
C ALA A 169 -15.40 0.01 -3.47
N GLU A 170 -16.72 0.17 -3.57
CA GLU A 170 -17.30 1.02 -4.59
C GLU A 170 -17.00 2.48 -4.25
N PRO A 171 -16.82 3.35 -5.25
CA PRO A 171 -16.82 4.79 -5.08
C PRO A 171 -17.86 5.29 -4.06
N GLY A 172 -17.38 5.99 -3.02
CA GLY A 172 -18.23 6.56 -1.96
C GLY A 172 -18.76 5.58 -0.91
N LYS A 173 -18.51 4.26 -1.04
CA LYS A 173 -18.83 3.26 -0.01
C LYS A 173 -17.62 2.95 0.86
N LEU A 174 -17.91 2.45 2.06
CA LEU A 174 -16.88 1.93 2.94
C LEU A 174 -16.25 0.67 2.29
N PRO A 175 -14.94 0.45 2.48
CA PRO A 175 -14.30 -0.76 1.99
C PRO A 175 -14.94 -1.99 2.63
N ALA A 176 -15.52 -2.85 1.79
CA ALA A 176 -15.93 -4.18 2.16
C ALA A 176 -14.77 -5.13 1.85
N TYR A 177 -14.42 -5.98 2.81
CA TYR A 177 -13.38 -6.98 2.65
C TYR A 177 -14.02 -8.36 2.53
N SER A 178 -13.75 -9.03 1.42
CA SER A 178 -14.18 -10.40 1.17
C SER A 178 -12.96 -11.32 1.12
N LYS A 179 -13.02 -12.45 1.82
CA LYS A 179 -11.98 -13.47 1.75
C LYS A 179 -12.10 -14.19 0.40
N ILE A 180 -10.98 -14.38 -0.29
CA ILE A 180 -10.89 -15.17 -1.51
C ILE A 180 -10.45 -16.59 -1.10
N ASP A 181 -11.37 -17.54 -1.23
CA ASP A 181 -11.13 -18.96 -0.91
C ASP A 181 -10.79 -19.81 -2.15
N ASP A 182 -11.09 -19.31 -3.35
CA ASP A 182 -10.79 -20.00 -4.61
C ASP A 182 -9.38 -19.61 -5.13
N PRO A 183 -8.40 -20.54 -5.13
CA PRO A 183 -7.04 -20.25 -5.56
C PRO A 183 -6.91 -20.03 -7.07
N ASP A 184 -7.90 -20.45 -7.85
CA ASP A 184 -7.95 -20.34 -9.30
C ASP A 184 -8.80 -19.13 -9.75
N LEU A 185 -9.34 -18.36 -8.78
CA LEU A 185 -10.01 -17.08 -9.06
C LEU A 185 -9.03 -16.10 -9.70
N ASP A 186 -9.44 -15.55 -10.83
CA ASP A 186 -8.72 -14.49 -11.51
C ASP A 186 -8.77 -13.19 -10.71
N LEU A 187 -7.61 -12.73 -10.27
CA LEU A 187 -7.44 -11.43 -9.65
C LEU A 187 -7.53 -10.35 -10.71
N VAL A 188 -8.28 -9.30 -10.39
CA VAL A 188 -8.58 -8.19 -11.29
C VAL A 188 -7.41 -7.20 -11.25
N PRO A 189 -6.84 -6.82 -12.41
CA PRO A 189 -5.86 -5.76 -12.49
C PRO A 189 -6.27 -4.48 -11.78
N ASN A 190 -5.29 -3.77 -11.21
CA ASN A 190 -5.47 -2.48 -10.52
C ASN A 190 -6.36 -2.52 -9.28
N LYS A 191 -6.76 -3.71 -8.79
CA LYS A 191 -7.37 -3.86 -7.46
C LYS A 191 -6.30 -4.01 -6.38
N VAL A 192 -6.67 -3.58 -5.18
CA VAL A 192 -5.87 -3.75 -3.97
C VAL A 192 -6.31 -5.00 -3.24
N TYR A 193 -5.33 -5.86 -2.96
CA TYR A 193 -5.50 -7.09 -2.23
C TYR A 193 -4.73 -7.04 -0.92
N TRP A 194 -5.24 -7.72 0.10
CA TRP A 194 -4.58 -7.92 1.38
C TRP A 194 -4.25 -9.39 1.55
N LEU A 195 -2.99 -9.68 1.74
CA LEU A 195 -2.48 -11.01 1.96
C LEU A 195 -1.95 -11.12 3.39
N HIS A 196 -2.52 -12.04 4.16
CA HIS A 196 -1.95 -12.42 5.45
C HIS A 196 -1.06 -13.64 5.25
N PHE A 197 0.24 -13.50 5.52
CA PHE A 197 1.25 -14.54 5.37
C PHE A 197 1.69 -15.07 6.73
N GLN A 198 1.54 -16.39 6.95
CA GLN A 198 2.05 -17.10 8.11
C GLN A 198 3.03 -18.16 7.65
N PRO A 199 4.35 -17.89 7.67
CA PRO A 199 5.33 -18.91 7.31
C PRO A 199 5.21 -20.07 8.28
N THR A 200 5.10 -21.29 7.76
CA THR A 200 5.29 -22.49 8.59
C THR A 200 6.70 -22.38 9.15
N GLU A 201 6.82 -22.40 10.46
CA GLU A 201 8.12 -22.61 11.10
C GLU A 201 8.57 -23.98 10.61
N GLN A 202 9.40 -24.00 9.54
CA GLN A 202 10.09 -25.19 9.11
C GLN A 202 10.75 -25.68 10.37
N GLY A 203 10.23 -26.78 10.91
CA GLY A 203 10.62 -27.26 12.22
C GLY A 203 12.12 -27.19 12.27
N GLN A 204 12.65 -26.38 13.19
CA GLN A 204 14.00 -26.60 13.65
C GLN A 204 14.02 -28.09 13.89
N SER A 205 14.73 -28.81 13.01
CA SER A 205 14.83 -30.25 13.05
C SER A 205 15.47 -30.51 14.38
N SER A 206 14.61 -30.66 15.40
CA SER A 206 15.03 -31.01 16.71
C SER A 206 15.47 -32.43 16.49
N THR A 207 16.77 -32.60 16.31
CA THR A 207 17.49 -33.82 16.62
C THR A 207 17.37 -34.03 18.13
N LYS A 208 16.13 -34.14 18.62
CA LYS A 208 15.81 -34.73 19.90
C LYS A 208 16.06 -36.22 19.69
N LYS A 209 17.28 -36.61 20.01
CA LYS A 209 17.70 -37.98 20.27
C LYS A 209 16.62 -38.60 21.17
N SER A 210 15.82 -39.49 20.58
CA SER A 210 14.72 -40.18 21.22
C SER A 210 15.22 -40.92 22.47
N ILE A 211 14.77 -40.48 23.64
CA ILE A 211 14.61 -41.34 24.82
C ILE A 211 13.11 -41.49 24.98
N ALA A 212 12.63 -42.73 24.83
CA ALA A 212 11.24 -43.08 24.85
C ALA A 212 10.62 -42.86 26.25
N SER A 213 9.51 -42.13 26.30
CA SER A 213 8.49 -42.32 27.32
C SER A 213 7.13 -41.92 26.76
N SER A 214 6.25 -42.90 26.70
CA SER A 214 4.83 -42.80 26.38
C SER A 214 4.08 -41.98 27.45
N GLN A 215 3.20 -41.06 27.03
CA GLN A 215 1.85 -40.90 27.58
C GLN A 215 1.04 -39.76 26.91
N GLN A 216 -0.19 -40.16 26.54
CA GLN A 216 -1.46 -39.41 26.47
C GLN A 216 -1.59 -38.11 25.64
N GLN A 217 -2.38 -38.26 24.57
CA GLN A 217 -3.12 -37.22 23.84
C GLN A 217 -4.03 -36.41 24.78
N LYS A 218 -4.00 -35.08 24.60
CA LYS A 218 -5.09 -34.19 25.01
C LYS A 218 -5.33 -33.14 23.94
N ASN A 219 -6.57 -33.10 23.46
CA ASN A 219 -7.10 -32.21 22.44
C ASN A 219 -6.76 -30.73 22.71
N THR A 220 -6.33 -30.01 21.69
CA THR A 220 -6.24 -28.54 21.70
C THR A 220 -7.24 -27.94 20.72
N SER A 221 -8.12 -27.13 21.30
CA SER A 221 -9.17 -26.34 20.66
C SER A 221 -8.61 -25.26 19.74
N HIS A 222 -9.31 -24.99 18.65
CA HIS A 222 -9.05 -23.85 17.76
C HIS A 222 -9.11 -22.53 18.55
N THR A 223 -8.05 -21.73 18.43
CA THR A 223 -7.96 -20.37 18.97
C THR A 223 -8.37 -19.39 17.87
N THR A 224 -9.52 -18.75 18.02
CA THR A 224 -9.96 -17.64 17.17
C THR A 224 -9.20 -16.39 17.60
N VAL A 225 -8.34 -15.85 16.73
CA VAL A 225 -7.72 -14.54 16.94
C VAL A 225 -8.71 -13.46 16.53
N THR A 226 -9.42 -12.90 17.52
CA THR A 226 -10.21 -11.66 17.35
C THR A 226 -9.33 -10.49 17.76
N ALA A 227 -8.81 -9.76 16.77
CA ALA A 227 -8.16 -8.46 16.99
C ALA A 227 -8.76 -7.41 16.04
N CYS A 228 -10.04 -7.12 16.23
CA CYS A 228 -10.62 -5.82 15.91
C CYS A 228 -11.22 -5.28 17.20
N THR A 229 -10.63 -4.22 17.75
CA THR A 229 -11.12 -3.58 18.98
C THR A 229 -12.54 -3.06 18.72
N LYS A 230 -13.53 -3.73 19.30
CA LYS A 230 -14.96 -3.44 19.11
C LYS A 230 -15.32 -2.21 19.96
N TYR A 231 -15.35 -1.02 19.37
CA TYR A 231 -15.92 0.15 20.03
C TYR A 231 -17.45 0.07 20.02
N THR A 232 -18.07 0.13 21.19
CA THR A 232 -19.53 0.06 21.35
C THR A 232 -20.20 1.34 20.83
N ARG A 233 -21.11 1.16 19.88
CA ARG A 233 -21.94 2.20 19.25
C ARG A 233 -22.84 2.89 20.29
N LYS A 234 -22.45 4.07 20.78
CA LYS A 234 -23.41 5.06 21.29
C LYS A 234 -23.72 6.05 20.18
N GLN A 235 -25.00 6.40 20.05
CA GLN A 235 -25.61 7.15 18.95
C GLN A 235 -24.76 8.35 18.51
N LEU A 236 -24.17 8.24 17.32
CA LEU A 236 -23.53 9.33 16.57
C LEU A 236 -24.37 9.49 15.30
N THR A 237 -25.11 10.59 15.23
CA THR A 237 -25.81 11.05 14.03
C THR A 237 -24.95 12.11 13.34
N SER A 238 -25.00 12.09 12.00
CA SER A 238 -24.32 12.91 10.98
C SER A 238 -22.88 12.52 10.59
N ASP A 239 -22.73 12.39 9.26
CA ASP A 239 -21.59 12.05 8.39
C ASP A 239 -20.64 10.89 8.83
N PRO A 240 -20.60 9.75 8.10
CA PRO A 240 -19.68 8.64 8.41
C PRO A 240 -18.19 8.98 8.20
N TYR A 241 -17.85 10.19 7.75
CA TYR A 241 -16.49 10.61 7.41
C TYR A 241 -15.98 11.86 8.15
N ASP A 242 -16.65 12.27 9.23
CA ASP A 242 -16.18 13.34 10.12
C ASP A 242 -14.95 12.90 10.93
N ASP A 243 -14.02 13.83 11.16
CA ASP A 243 -12.94 13.70 12.14
C ASP A 243 -13.55 13.62 13.54
N TYR A 244 -13.45 12.47 14.21
CA TYR A 244 -13.98 12.33 15.56
C TYR A 244 -12.90 12.73 16.57
N VAL A 245 -13.10 13.84 17.27
CA VAL A 245 -12.29 14.18 18.44
C VAL A 245 -12.69 13.28 19.59
N LEU A 246 -11.78 12.38 19.99
CA LEU A 246 -12.00 11.44 21.09
C LEU A 246 -11.72 12.04 22.46
N LYS A 247 -10.67 12.87 22.52
CA LYS A 247 -10.26 13.54 23.75
C LYS A 247 -9.88 14.97 23.45
N LYS A 248 -10.27 15.84 24.38
CA LYS A 248 -9.82 17.21 24.46
C LYS A 248 -9.04 17.38 25.76
N ASP A 249 -8.01 18.21 25.74
CA ASP A 249 -7.33 18.62 26.97
C ASP A 249 -8.25 19.51 27.84
N ARG A 250 -7.72 19.94 28.99
CA ARG A 250 -8.43 20.86 29.91
C ARG A 250 -8.77 22.24 29.31
N HIS A 251 -8.19 22.57 28.15
CA HIS A 251 -8.41 23.82 27.42
C HIS A 251 -9.35 23.63 26.21
N GLY A 252 -9.87 22.41 25.99
CA GLY A 252 -10.75 22.10 24.87
C GLY A 252 -10.02 21.78 23.56
N THR A 253 -8.69 21.70 23.57
CA THR A 253 -7.86 21.36 22.42
C THR A 253 -7.95 19.86 22.14
N PRO A 254 -8.29 19.42 20.92
CA PRO A 254 -8.25 18.00 20.55
C PRO A 254 -6.86 17.38 20.76
N THR A 255 -6.77 16.31 21.54
CA THR A 255 -5.51 15.56 21.79
C THR A 255 -5.52 14.17 21.14
N GLU A 256 -6.70 13.65 20.82
CA GLU A 256 -6.86 12.38 20.11
C GLU A 256 -7.94 12.54 19.05
N ARG A 257 -7.64 12.11 17.83
CA ARG A 257 -8.60 12.07 16.72
C ARG A 257 -8.70 10.64 16.20
N ILE A 258 -9.91 10.18 15.92
CA ILE A 258 -10.13 9.01 15.06
C ILE A 258 -10.54 9.53 13.69
N ILE A 259 -9.74 9.19 12.68
CA ILE A 259 -10.21 9.22 11.31
C ILE A 259 -10.87 7.88 11.04
N LYS A 260 -12.18 7.92 10.82
CA LYS A 260 -12.93 6.71 10.49
C LYS A 260 -12.91 6.50 8.98
N LEU A 261 -12.24 5.43 8.55
CA LEU A 261 -12.22 4.97 7.16
C LEU A 261 -13.06 3.70 7.07
N GLY A 262 -14.36 3.89 7.30
CA GLY A 262 -15.31 2.80 7.43
C GLY A 262 -15.25 2.07 8.76
N GLU A 263 -15.02 0.76 8.75
CA GLU A 263 -14.90 -0.01 10.00
C GLU A 263 -13.52 0.13 10.66
N ILE A 264 -12.55 0.69 9.94
CA ILE A 264 -11.21 0.95 10.44
C ILE A 264 -11.18 2.35 11.05
N GLY A 265 -11.09 2.40 12.38
CA GLY A 265 -10.74 3.63 13.09
C GLY A 265 -9.22 3.73 13.18
N ILE A 266 -8.62 4.71 12.51
CA ILE A 266 -7.20 5.03 12.72
C ILE A 266 -7.14 6.04 13.85
N LEU A 267 -6.58 5.64 14.99
CA LEU A 267 -6.32 6.52 16.11
C LEU A 267 -5.04 7.31 15.83
N ILE A 268 -5.16 8.63 15.71
CA ILE A 268 -4.03 9.56 15.63
C ILE A 268 -3.94 10.24 17.00
N ALA A 269 -2.84 9.98 17.71
CA ALA A 269 -2.52 10.66 18.97
C ALA A 269 -1.68 11.90 18.66
N ASP A 270 -2.22 13.09 18.94
CA ASP A 270 -1.49 14.35 18.82
C ASP A 270 -0.68 14.57 20.10
N GLN A 271 0.63 14.31 20.06
CA GLN A 271 1.47 14.44 21.26
C GLN A 271 2.03 15.87 21.51
N ASP A 272 1.96 16.80 20.57
CA ASP A 272 2.74 18.06 20.68
C ASP A 272 1.98 19.34 20.29
N ILE A 273 0.99 19.75 21.08
CA ILE A 273 0.45 21.14 21.04
C ILE A 273 0.76 21.92 22.34
N SER A 274 1.34 21.31 23.38
CA SER A 274 1.45 21.97 24.69
C SER A 274 2.71 22.82 24.96
N ARG A 275 3.56 23.14 23.97
CA ARG A 275 4.84 23.82 24.25
C ARG A 275 4.98 25.31 23.92
N ASP A 276 4.04 25.95 23.24
CA ASP A 276 4.16 27.38 22.91
C ASP A 276 3.07 28.26 23.57
N ALA A 277 2.92 28.11 24.89
CA ALA A 277 2.16 29.06 25.72
C ALA A 277 2.97 29.44 26.98
N SER A 278 4.17 29.99 26.76
CA SER A 278 4.84 30.85 27.72
C SER A 278 5.65 31.91 26.97
N GLY A 279 4.96 32.99 26.61
CA GLY A 279 5.44 34.22 26.01
C GLY A 279 4.29 35.21 25.98
#